data_AF-A0A8S2U3Q8-F1
#
_entry.id   AF-A0A8S2U3Q8-F1
#
_cell.length_a   1.000
_cell.length_b   1.000
_cell.length_c   1.000
_cell.angle_alpha   90.00
_cell.angle_beta   90.00
_cell.angle_gamma   90.00
#
_symmetry.space_group_name_H-M   'P 1'
#
loop_
_entity.id
_entity.type
_entity.pdbx_description
1 polymer ?
#
loop_
_entity_poly.entity_id
_entity_poly.type
_entity_poly.pdbx_seq_one_letter_code
_entity_poly.pdbx_strand_id
1 'polypeptide(L)' 'RGGAMGSPFTMTLANVYMWEWEQTLLEYQRSHNEMYGRYIDDIFMTTNLSFDEINVRLIE' A
#
# COMPACT_ATOMS: atom_id res chain seq x y z
N ARG A 1 -9.14 1.00 13.75
CA ARG A 1 -10.21 1.97 14.10
C ARG A 1 -10.13 3.09 13.07
N GLY A 2 -11.24 3.48 12.44
CA GLY A 2 -11.26 4.53 11.40
C GLY A 2 -11.47 5.94 11.97
N GLY A 3 -11.17 6.96 11.15
CA GLY A 3 -11.47 8.37 11.45
C GLY A 3 -12.76 8.87 10.79
N ALA A 4 -13.11 10.13 11.01
CA ALA A 4 -14.29 10.75 10.39
C ALA A 4 -14.08 10.99 8.89
N MET A 5 -14.91 10.38 8.04
CA MET A 5 -14.86 10.57 6.58
C MET A 5 -15.18 12.03 6.20
N GLY A 6 -14.46 12.57 5.21
CA GLY A 6 -14.63 13.95 4.73
C GLY A 6 -13.83 15.01 5.49
N SER A 7 -13.18 14.65 6.60
CA SER A 7 -12.24 15.55 7.29
C SER A 7 -10.89 15.59 6.54
N PRO A 8 -10.37 16.78 6.17
CA PRO A 8 -9.03 16.91 5.60
C PRO A 8 -7.95 16.32 6.51
N PHE A 9 -8.11 16.45 7.84
CA PHE A 9 -7.18 15.89 8.80
C PHE A 9 -7.18 14.36 8.76
N THR A 10 -8.35 13.74 8.68
CA THR A 10 -8.47 12.28 8.56
C THR A 10 -7.88 11.77 7.24
N MET A 11 -8.03 12.53 6.15
CA MET A 11 -7.39 12.19 4.87
C MET A 11 -5.86 12.23 4.96
N THR A 12 -5.29 13.23 5.63
CA THR A 12 -3.84 13.30 5.88
C THR A 12 -3.37 12.12 6.73
N LEU A 13 -4.07 11.80 7.82
CA LEU A 13 -3.74 10.66 8.67
C LEU A 13 -3.81 9.32 7.92
N ALA A 14 -4.83 9.14 7.07
CA ALA A 14 -4.94 7.96 6.22
C ALA A 14 -3.75 7.86 5.26
N ASN A 15 -3.33 8.96 4.64
CA ASN A 15 -2.15 8.97 3.77
C ASN A 15 -0.85 8.65 4.50
N VAL A 16 -0.65 9.16 5.72
CA VAL A 16 0.53 8.81 6.54
C VAL A 16 0.51 7.34 6.90
N TYR A 17 -0.63 6.82 7.35
CA TYR A 17 -0.79 5.41 7.69
C TYR A 17 -0.52 4.49 6.49
N MET A 18 -1.13 4.79 5.34
CA MET A 18 -0.91 4.04 4.10
C MET A 18 0.55 4.12 3.64
N TRP A 19 1.20 5.27 3.85
CA TRP A 19 2.61 5.44 3.51
C TRP A 19 3.53 4.57 4.39
N GLU A 20 3.26 4.47 5.69
CA GLU A 20 4.03 3.59 6.58
C GLU A 20 3.83 2.11 6.22
N TRP A 21 2.58 1.71 5.96
CA TRP A 21 2.25 0.32 5.58
C TRP A 21 2.84 -0.07 4.21
N GLU A 22 2.85 0.82 3.22
CA GLU A 22 3.30 0.48 1.85
C GLU A 22 4.81 0.33 1.70
N GLN A 23 5.63 0.64 2.72
CA GLN A 23 7.09 0.61 2.60
C GLN A 23 7.64 -0.77 2.23
N THR A 24 7.18 -1.84 2.90
CA THR A 24 7.63 -3.22 2.63
C THR A 24 7.30 -3.65 1.20
N LEU A 25 6.12 -3.23 0.72
CA LEU A 25 5.67 -3.51 -0.63
C LEU A 25 6.50 -2.73 -1.66
N LEU A 26 6.75 -1.44 -1.41
CA LEU A 26 7.59 -0.60 -2.27
C LEU A 26 9.02 -1.12 -2.39
N GLU A 27 9.62 -1.61 -1.30
CA GLU A 27 10.97 -2.19 -1.32
C GLU A 27 11.05 -3.44 -2.20
N TYR A 28 10.03 -4.30 -2.12
CA TYR A 28 9.93 -5.47 -2.99
C TYR A 28 9.80 -5.07 -4.46
N GLN A 29 8.84 -4.19 -4.76
CA GLN A 29 8.56 -3.74 -6.11
C GLN A 29 9.80 -3.08 -6.76
N ARG A 30 10.51 -2.24 -6.00
CA ARG A 30 11.77 -1.61 -6.46
C ARG A 30 12.88 -2.61 -6.71
N SER A 31 13.07 -3.59 -5.82
CA SER A 31 14.13 -4.60 -5.99
C SER A 31 13.87 -5.57 -7.14
N HIS A 32 12.61 -5.75 -7.54
CA HIS A 32 12.21 -6.64 -8.63
C HIS A 32 11.90 -5.91 -9.94
N ASN A 33 12.07 -4.58 -9.97
CA ASN A 33 11.77 -3.72 -11.12
C ASN A 33 10.32 -3.88 -11.62
N GLU A 34 9.40 -4.01 -10.67
CA GLU A 34 7.96 -4.14 -10.88
C GLU A 34 7.26 -2.77 -10.77
N MET A 35 6.09 -2.62 -11.39
CA MET A 35 5.31 -1.38 -11.31
C MET A 35 4.51 -1.28 -10.02
N TYR A 36 4.52 -0.10 -9.40
CA TYR A 36 3.68 0.24 -8.25
C TYR A 36 3.06 1.63 -8.43
N GLY A 37 1.77 1.76 -8.10
CA GLY A 37 1.05 3.02 -8.05
C GLY A 37 -0.04 3.00 -6.98
N ARG A 38 -0.24 4.14 -6.31
CA ARG A 38 -1.30 4.34 -5.32
C ARG A 38 -2.13 5.57 -5.66
N TYR A 39 -3.45 5.46 -5.54
CA TYR A 39 -4.39 6.56 -5.61
C TYR A 39 -5.29 6.55 -4.37
N ILE A 40 -4.98 7.42 -3.40
CA ILE A 40 -5.66 7.51 -2.11
C ILE A 40 -5.62 6.16 -1.37
N ASP A 41 -6.66 5.35 -1.53
CA ASP A 41 -6.90 4.04 -0.93
C ASP A 41 -6.73 2.87 -1.92
N ASP A 42 -6.67 3.14 -3.22
CA ASP A 42 -6.47 2.12 -4.24
C ASP A 42 -4.98 1.91 -4.57
N ILE A 43 -4.56 0.64 -4.67
CA ILE A 43 -3.20 0.24 -5.05
C ILE A 43 -3.24 -0.59 -6.33
N PHE A 44 -2.36 -0.25 -7.26
CA PHE A 44 -2.13 -0.95 -8.52
C PHE A 44 -0.68 -1.39 -8.57
N MET A 45 -0.45 -2.68 -8.84
CA MET A 45 0.90 -3.20 -8.99
C MET A 45 0.96 -4.39 -9.94
N THR A 46 2.15 -4.65 -10.46
CA THR A 46 2.46 -5.89 -11.17
C THR A 46 3.28 -6.78 -10.26
N THR A 47 3.08 -8.09 -10.28
CA THR A 47 4.00 -8.98 -9.58
C THR A 47 4.15 -10.33 -10.27
N ASN A 48 5.35 -10.90 -10.19
CA ASN A 48 5.62 -12.28 -10.58
C ASN A 48 5.36 -13.29 -9.45
N LEU A 49 5.00 -12.82 -8.24
CA LEU A 49 4.61 -13.67 -7.13
C LEU A 49 3.30 -14.39 -7.39
N SER A 50 3.18 -15.59 -6.83
CA SER A 50 1.89 -16.26 -6.71
C SER A 50 0.94 -15.52 -5.77
N PHE A 51 -0.34 -15.84 -5.86
CA PHE A 51 -1.36 -15.23 -5.01
C PHE A 51 -1.11 -15.47 -3.50
N ASP A 52 -0.56 -16.63 -3.13
CA ASP A 52 -0.27 -16.94 -1.72
C ASP A 52 0.91 -16.13 -1.21
N GLU A 53 1.98 -15.99 -2.01
CA GLU A 53 3.16 -15.22 -1.65
C GLU A 53 2.85 -13.72 -1.50
N ILE A 54 2.00 -13.17 -2.36
CA ILE A 54 1.62 -11.75 -2.24
C ILE A 54 0.73 -11.50 -1.02
N ASN A 55 -0.17 -12.44 -0.66
CA ASN A 55 -1.01 -12.29 0.53
C ASN A 55 -0.19 -12.21 1.81
N VAL A 56 0.86 -13.02 1.93
CA VAL A 56 1.76 -12.94 3.09
C VAL A 56 2.34 -11.53 3.22
N ARG A 57 2.82 -10.95 2.11
CA ARG A 57 3.41 -9.60 2.09
C ARG A 57 2.43 -8.46 2.34
N LEU A 58 1.15 -8.64 2.05
CA LEU A 58 0.13 -7.61 2.30
C LEU A 58 -0.34 -7.59 3.76
N ILE A 59 -0.08 -8.66 4.51
CA ILE A 59 -0.54 -8.83 5.90
C ILE A 59 0.58 -8.54 6.92
N GLU A 60 1.85 -8.60 6.49
CA GLU A 60 3.03 -8.16 7.26
C GLU A 60 3.11 -6.64 7.44
#